data_AF-A0ABD7ZIS4-F1
#
_entry.id   AF-A0ABD7ZIS4-F1
#
_cell.length_a   1.000
_cell.length_b   1.000
_cell.length_c   1.000
_cell.angle_alpha   90.00
_cell.angle_beta   90.00
_cell.angle_gamma   90.00
#
_symmetry.space_group_name_H-M   'P 1'
#
loop_
_entity.id
_entity.type
_entity.pdbx_description
1 polymer ?
#
loop_
_entity_poly.entity_id
_entity_poly.type
_entity_poly.pdbx_seq_one_letter_code
_entity_poly.pdbx_strand_id
1 'polypeptide(L)' 'MNRIVTVLLAIIIMGYSIYSWNNTSELSMLILQTLLGFILVSLGVQNLKNNEKENRSIGIALLLVALFLIVVFLIKYFV' A
#
# COMPACT_ATOMS: atom_id res chain seq x y z
N MET A 1 15.04 10.74 5.50
CA MET A 1 13.68 10.33 5.92
C MET A 1 13.73 8.85 6.24
N ASN A 2 13.38 8.44 7.46
CA ASN A 2 13.57 7.05 7.90
C ASN A 2 12.65 6.12 7.09
N ARG A 3 13.18 5.03 6.51
CA ARG A 3 12.40 4.10 5.65
C ARG A 3 11.16 3.55 6.35
N ILE A 4 11.27 3.35 7.67
CA ILE A 4 10.19 2.94 8.57
C ILE A 4 9.07 3.98 8.64
N VAL A 5 9.41 5.28 8.68
CA VAL A 5 8.43 6.37 8.76
C VAL A 5 7.58 6.43 7.49
N THR A 6 8.19 6.19 6.32
CA THR A 6 7.46 6.14 5.05
C THR A 6 6.44 4.99 5.01
N VAL A 7 6.81 3.82 5.54
CA VAL A 7 5.92 2.65 5.61
C VAL A 7 4.76 2.91 6.58
N LEU A 8 5.05 3.47 7.76
CA LEU A 8 4.04 3.84 8.76
C LEU A 8 3.04 4.86 8.19
N LEU A 9 3.55 5.89 7.51
CA LEU A 9 2.71 6.90 6.88
C LEU A 9 1.81 6.30 5.79
N ALA A 10 2.34 5.38 4.98
CA ALA A 10 1.55 4.69 3.96
C ALA A 10 0.40 3.87 4.57
N ILE A 11 0.62 3.19 5.70
CA ILE A 11 -0.41 2.43 6.42
C ILE A 11 -1.49 3.36 7.00
N ILE A 12 -1.10 4.51 7.57
CA ILE A 12 -2.04 5.48 8.17
C ILE A 12 -2.93 6.11 7.08
N ILE A 13 -2.33 6.58 5.98
CA ILE A 13 -3.07 7.17 4.87
C ILE A 13 -4.01 6.12 4.25
N MET A 14 -3.55 4.87 4.15
CA MET A 14 -4.35 3.76 3.67
C MET A 14 -5.56 3.45 4.58
N GLY A 15 -5.37 3.41 5.89
CA GLY A 15 -6.48 3.22 6.85
C GLY A 15 -7.50 4.35 6.77
N TYR A 16 -7.04 5.59 6.64
CA TYR A 16 -7.91 6.75 6.44
C TYR A 16 -8.67 6.67 5.12
N SER A 17 -8.01 6.24 4.04
CA SER A 17 -8.66 6.08 2.73
C SER A 17 -9.73 4.99 2.75
N ILE A 18 -9.52 3.87 3.44
CA ILE A 18 -10.57 2.84 3.53
C ILE A 18 -11.75 3.35 4.38
N TYR A 19 -11.47 4.04 5.48
CA TYR A 19 -12.51 4.56 6.38
C TYR A 19 -13.35 5.68 5.76
N SER A 20 -12.69 6.67 5.15
CA SER A 20 -13.36 7.89 4.66
C SER A 20 -14.05 7.68 3.31
N TRP A 21 -14.01 6.47 2.75
CA TRP A 21 -14.62 6.10 1.47
C TRP A 21 -16.09 6.39 1.37
N ASN A 22 -16.85 6.11 2.42
CA ASN A 22 -18.29 6.30 2.41
C ASN A 22 -18.69 7.79 2.53
N ASN A 23 -17.75 8.66 2.92
CA ASN A 23 -17.99 10.08 3.19
C ASN A 23 -17.27 11.02 2.21
N THR A 24 -16.47 10.50 1.28
CA THR A 24 -15.60 11.27 0.38
C THR A 24 -15.76 10.78 -1.06
N SER A 25 -15.37 11.58 -2.05
CA SER A 25 -15.45 11.21 -3.47
C SER A 25 -14.74 9.88 -3.77
N GLU A 26 -15.51 8.89 -4.23
CA GLU A 26 -15.03 7.53 -4.57
C GLU A 26 -13.85 7.56 -5.54
N LEU A 27 -13.85 8.51 -6.49
CA LEU A 27 -12.78 8.69 -7.48
C LEU A 27 -11.48 9.18 -6.85
N SER A 28 -11.55 10.14 -5.90
CA SER A 28 -10.36 10.65 -5.21
C SER A 28 -9.67 9.58 -4.38
N MET A 29 -10.46 8.70 -3.78
CA MET A 29 -9.97 7.56 -3.02
C MET A 29 -9.37 6.48 -3.90
N LEU A 30 -9.96 6.26 -5.08
CA LEU A 30 -9.46 5.33 -6.08
C LEU A 30 -8.05 5.73 -6.53
N ILE A 31 -7.87 7.01 -6.85
CA ILE A 31 -6.59 7.60 -7.25
C ILE A 31 -5.57 7.45 -6.11
N LEU A 32 -5.95 7.78 -4.87
CA LEU A 32 -5.06 7.68 -3.71
C LEU A 32 -4.62 6.23 -3.45
N GLN A 33 -5.54 5.28 -3.49
CA GLN A 33 -5.27 3.86 -3.28
C GLN A 33 -4.37 3.29 -4.39
N THR A 34 -4.59 3.71 -5.64
CA THR A 34 -3.76 3.31 -6.79
C THR A 34 -2.33 3.82 -6.64
N LEU A 35 -2.16 5.11 -6.29
CA LEU A 35 -0.84 5.70 -6.06
C LEU A 35 -0.09 5.02 -4.90
N LEU A 36 -0.77 4.77 -3.77
CA LEU A 36 -0.20 4.05 -2.64
C LEU A 36 0.20 2.61 -3.00
N GLY A 37 -0.63 1.92 -3.78
CA GLY A 37 -0.32 0.59 -4.31
C GLY A 37 0.96 0.58 -5.13
N PHE A 38 1.12 1.52 -6.06
CA PHE A 38 2.34 1.64 -6.87
C PHE A 38 3.59 1.89 -6.02
N ILE A 39 3.51 2.74 -5.00
CA ILE A 39 4.63 3.03 -4.09
C ILE A 39 5.00 1.79 -3.27
N LEU A 40 4.01 1.07 -2.73
CA LEU A 40 4.22 -0.15 -1.95
C LEU A 40 4.84 -1.28 -2.77
N VAL A 41 4.35 -1.51 -4.00
CA VAL A 41 4.92 -2.51 -4.91
C VAL A 41 6.35 -2.14 -5.29
N SER A 42 6.60 -0.87 -5.63
CA SER A 42 7.94 -0.39 -6.00
C SER A 42 8.94 -0.56 -4.85
N LEU A 43 8.55 -0.17 -3.63
CA LEU A 43 9.38 -0.35 -2.43
C LEU A 43 9.55 -1.83 -2.08
N GLY A 44 8.51 -2.65 -2.24
CA GLY A 44 8.54 -4.10 -2.01
C GLY A 44 9.54 -4.80 -2.92
N VAL A 45 9.47 -4.53 -4.23
CA VAL A 45 10.38 -5.10 -5.24
C VAL A 45 11.83 -4.64 -5.01
N GLN A 46 12.05 -3.34 -4.72
CA GLN A 46 13.38 -2.82 -4.41
C GLN A 46 13.98 -3.49 -3.17
N ASN A 47 13.17 -3.68 -2.13
CA ASN A 47 13.58 -4.36 -0.90
C ASN A 47 13.86 -5.84 -1.09
N LEU A 48 13.09 -6.51 -1.96
CA LEU A 48 13.28 -7.93 -2.26
C LEU A 48 14.51 -8.19 -3.13
N LYS A 49 14.88 -7.23 -3.98
CA LYS A 49 16.08 -7.28 -4.83
C LYS A 49 17.37 -7.01 -4.05
N ASN A 50 17.32 -6.23 -2.97
CA ASN A 50 18.45 -6.08 -2.06
C ASN A 50 18.60 -7.37 -1.23
N ASN A 51 19.65 -8.15 -1.52
CA ASN A 51 19.92 -9.47 -0.93
C ASN A 51 20.21 -9.49 0.59
N GLU A 52 20.05 -8.37 1.29
CA GLU A 52 20.13 -8.33 2.75
C GLU A 52 18.90 -9.05 3.34
N LYS A 53 19.13 -10.06 4.18
CA LYS A 53 18.08 -10.90 4.78
C LYS A 53 16.96 -10.08 5.45
N GLU A 54 17.33 -8.98 6.10
CA GLU A 54 16.38 -8.09 6.80
C GLU A 54 15.51 -7.31 5.82
N ASN A 55 16.12 -6.71 4.80
CA ASN A 55 15.40 -5.97 3.75
C ASN A 55 14.50 -6.89 2.90
N ARG A 56 14.89 -8.15 2.70
CA ARG A 56 14.08 -9.13 1.97
C ARG A 56 12.75 -9.44 2.67
N SER A 57 12.77 -9.57 4.00
CA SER A 57 11.55 -9.78 4.80
C SER A 57 10.60 -8.58 4.69
N ILE A 58 11.15 -7.37 4.79
CA ILE A 58 10.39 -6.12 4.61
C ILE A 58 9.79 -6.05 3.20
N GLY A 59 10.53 -6.45 2.17
CA GLY A 59 10.04 -6.50 0.80
C GLY A 59 8.84 -7.43 0.63
N ILE A 60 8.91 -8.63 1.21
CA ILE A 60 7.80 -9.61 1.19
C ILE A 60 6.57 -9.06 1.93
N ALA A 61 6.76 -8.45 3.10
CA ALA A 61 5.68 -7.84 3.86
C ALA A 61 4.98 -6.71 3.06
N LEU A 62 5.75 -5.84 2.39
CA LEU A 62 5.21 -4.77 1.56
C LEU A 62 4.40 -5.30 0.37
N LEU A 63 4.87 -6.37 -0.28
CA LEU A 63 4.15 -7.01 -1.39
C LEU A 63 2.85 -7.69 -0.94
N LEU A 64 2.83 -8.31 0.25
CA LEU A 64 1.62 -8.88 0.86
C LEU A 64 0.57 -7.79 1.13
N VAL A 65 1.00 -6.64 1.68
CA VAL A 65 0.09 -5.49 1.91
C VAL A 65 -0.46 -4.95 0.58
N ALA A 66 0.37 -4.87 -0.46
CA ALA A 66 -0.08 -4.47 -1.79
C ALA A 66 -1.10 -5.46 -2.40
N LEU A 67 -0.90 -6.76 -2.20
CA LEU A 67 -1.86 -7.80 -2.61
C LEU A 67 -3.20 -7.66 -1.88
N PHE A 68 -3.17 -7.46 -0.57
CA PHE A 68 -4.38 -7.22 0.23
C PHE A 68 -5.14 -5.98 -0.27
N LEU A 69 -4.42 -4.90 -0.60
CA LEU A 69 -5.00 -3.70 -1.17
C LEU A 69 -5.75 -3.93 -2.47
N ILE A 70 -5.17 -4.73 -3.37
CA ILE A 70 -5.78 -5.07 -4.66
C ILE A 70 -7.08 -5.85 -4.44
N VAL A 71 -7.10 -6.77 -3.47
CA VAL A 71 -8.31 -7.54 -3.13
C VAL A 71 -9.39 -6.62 -2.55
N VAL A 72 -9.05 -5.75 -1.60
CA VAL A 72 -10.00 -4.79 -1.02
C VAL A 72 -10.54 -3.86 -2.10
N PHE A 73 -9.68 -3.37 -2.99
CA PHE A 73 -10.06 -2.56 -4.15
C PHE A 73 -11.05 -3.28 -5.07
N LEU A 74 -10.76 -4.53 -5.45
CA LEU A 74 -11.62 -5.35 -6.30
C LEU A 74 -13.01 -5.55 -5.67
N ILE A 75 -13.06 -5.90 -4.38
CA ILE A 75 -14.33 -6.10 -3.67
C ILE A 75 -15.14 -4.80 -3.59
N LYS A 76 -14.48 -3.64 -3.47
CA LYS A 76 -15.19 -2.37 -3.23
C LYS A 76 -15.64 -1.66 -4.50
N TYR A 77 -14.91 -1.80 -5.60
CA TYR A 77 -15.21 -1.10 -6.86
C TYR A 77 -15.83 -2.00 -7.94
N PHE A 78 -15.69 -3.32 -7.84
CA PHE A 78 -16.18 -4.25 -8.87
C PHE A 78 -17.27 -5.24 -8.38
N VAL A 79 -17.59 -5.26 -7.07
CA VAL A 79 -18.66 -6.08 -6.47
C VAL A 79 -19.65 -5.16 -5.75
#